data_AF-A0A848U9E5-F1
#
_entry.id   AF-A0A848U9E5-F1
#
_cell.length_a   1.000
_cell.length_b   1.000
_cell.length_c   1.000
_cell.angle_alpha   90.00
_cell.angle_beta   90.00
_cell.angle_gamma   90.00
#
_symmetry.space_group_name_H-M   'P 1'
#
loop_
_entity.id
_entity.type
_entity.pdbx_description
1 polymer ?
#
loop_
_entity_poly.entity_id
_entity_poly.type
_entity_poly.pdbx_seq_one_letter_code
_entity_poly.pdbx_strand_id
1 'polypeptide(L)'
;MPDNSDVGDDPPTDIAEPEFSVVNFNDDSFNVDNPYFPLPPGTTSRLEGQNEEGDVETVVTTVSHETRTVNGVESAIVVDREYENGELVEETFDWYAQDIAGNVWYMGESSTEYEDGEAASMEGSWEAGADVDNTGVIASAGIIMKENPTVGDTYRHEIYPGIAEDGAEVTALDAQFTYADGSTVTALQVREFNPLEPESDDEYKYYKSGFGLIAEENVDGSARIELIESYDQREPDIDPANFSQPTLINHQYLPLVPGDTYTYQVETDEGVERIVVEVLDDTRLVAGINARVVRDRVYLDDVLIEDTFDWFAQDDEGNIWYLGEEVDNYEYDDNGELVGIDNEGAWEAGVDDAQPGIVMPAMPRVGDSYRQEYLPGEAEDIGAIVGFDVTVELRDGATYQTLKTRDWNPLDTESGVEFKYYAADVGLVREEDEEGEEQVDLVMRTQR
;
A
#
# COMPACT_ATOMS: atom_id res chain seq x y z
N MET A 1 -30.55 -19.39 2.79
CA MET A 1 -30.54 -18.60 1.56
C MET A 1 -31.67 -17.59 1.67
N PRO A 2 -31.45 -16.42 2.27
CA PRO A 2 -32.26 -15.28 1.87
C PRO A 2 -31.88 -14.94 0.42
N ASP A 3 -32.90 -14.61 -0.33
CA ASP A 3 -32.87 -14.17 -1.72
C ASP A 3 -32.45 -12.69 -1.73
N ASN A 4 -31.35 -12.36 -2.40
CA ASN A 4 -30.74 -11.03 -2.45
C ASN A 4 -31.13 -10.25 -3.72
N SER A 5 -32.30 -10.55 -4.31
CA SER A 5 -32.72 -10.02 -5.62
C SER A 5 -33.68 -8.83 -5.57
N ASP A 6 -33.60 -7.99 -4.54
CA ASP A 6 -34.42 -6.77 -4.48
C ASP A 6 -33.68 -5.66 -3.69
N VAL A 7 -32.52 -5.26 -4.21
CA VAL A 7 -31.99 -3.91 -3.96
C VAL A 7 -32.67 -3.04 -5.00
N GLY A 8 -33.40 -2.00 -4.58
CA GLY A 8 -34.15 -1.15 -5.50
C GLY A 8 -33.20 -0.46 -6.49
N ASP A 9 -33.51 -0.56 -7.79
CA ASP A 9 -32.72 0.07 -8.85
C ASP A 9 -32.77 1.61 -8.81
N ASP A 10 -33.77 2.20 -8.15
CA ASP A 10 -33.93 3.66 -8.06
C ASP A 10 -33.10 4.25 -6.91
N PRO A 11 -32.27 5.29 -7.15
CA PRO A 11 -31.52 5.95 -6.09
C PRO A 11 -32.46 6.57 -5.04
N PRO A 12 -32.08 6.56 -3.75
CA PRO A 12 -32.88 7.14 -2.69
C PRO A 12 -33.08 8.64 -2.93
N THR A 13 -34.33 9.06 -3.10
CA THR A 13 -34.69 10.45 -3.47
C THR A 13 -34.75 11.44 -2.28
N ASP A 14 -34.55 10.97 -1.05
CA ASP A 14 -34.60 11.77 0.18
C ASP A 14 -33.44 11.35 1.10
N ILE A 15 -32.23 11.76 0.72
CA ILE A 15 -31.02 11.57 1.54
C ILE A 15 -30.93 12.73 2.50
N ALA A 16 -30.75 12.43 3.78
CA ALA A 16 -30.55 13.47 4.78
C ALA A 16 -29.21 14.18 4.53
N GLU A 17 -29.25 15.49 4.27
CA GLU A 17 -28.06 16.32 4.20
C GLU A 17 -27.37 16.38 5.57
N PRO A 18 -26.07 16.09 5.66
CA PRO A 18 -25.33 16.27 6.89
C PRO A 18 -25.21 17.77 7.23
N GLU A 19 -25.45 18.11 8.50
CA GLU A 19 -25.32 19.49 8.98
C GLU A 19 -23.84 19.80 9.26
N PHE A 20 -23.19 20.51 8.34
CA PHE A 20 -21.81 20.94 8.53
C PHE A 20 -21.67 21.91 9.70
N SER A 21 -20.68 21.67 10.57
CA SER A 21 -20.32 22.61 11.62
C SER A 21 -18.84 22.53 11.97
N VAL A 22 -18.14 23.66 11.86
CA VAL A 22 -16.70 23.79 12.21
C VAL A 22 -16.38 23.31 13.64
N VAL A 23 -17.36 23.30 14.55
CA VAL A 23 -17.15 22.84 15.94
C VAL A 23 -16.96 21.32 16.06
N ASN A 24 -17.26 20.56 15.00
CA ASN A 24 -17.04 19.13 14.92
C ASN A 24 -15.62 18.78 14.44
N PHE A 25 -14.79 19.79 14.15
CA PHE A 25 -13.42 19.61 13.66
C PHE A 25 -12.43 20.14 14.69
N ASN A 26 -11.18 19.71 14.57
CA ASN A 26 -10.08 20.15 15.43
C ASN A 26 -8.85 20.52 14.58
N ASP A 27 -7.76 20.90 15.24
CA ASP A 27 -6.52 21.33 14.56
C ASP A 27 -5.81 20.18 13.82
N ASP A 28 -6.23 18.92 14.00
CA ASP A 28 -5.66 17.73 13.36
C ASP A 28 -6.60 17.14 12.28
N SER A 29 -7.70 17.80 11.94
CA SER A 29 -8.73 17.28 11.01
C SER A 29 -8.22 17.00 9.58
N PHE A 30 -7.05 17.51 9.19
CA PHE A 30 -6.40 17.19 7.93
C PHE A 30 -5.67 15.83 7.95
N ASN A 31 -5.36 15.29 9.13
CA ASN A 31 -4.79 13.96 9.27
C ASN A 31 -5.92 12.94 9.21
N VAL A 32 -6.32 12.56 8.00
CA VAL A 32 -7.44 11.63 7.80
C VAL A 32 -6.95 10.19 8.00
N ASP A 33 -7.33 9.59 9.14
CA ASP A 33 -7.00 8.23 9.57
C ASP A 33 -8.18 7.25 9.50
N ASN A 34 -9.28 7.66 8.84
CA ASN A 34 -10.47 6.83 8.69
C ASN A 34 -10.12 5.45 8.10
N PRO A 35 -10.65 4.33 8.65
CA PRO A 35 -10.25 2.98 8.25
C PRO A 35 -10.42 2.68 6.76
N TYR A 36 -11.40 3.29 6.09
CA TYR A 36 -11.73 3.03 4.68
C TYR A 36 -11.37 4.18 3.74
N PHE A 37 -10.91 5.31 4.28
CA PHE A 37 -10.48 6.48 3.50
C PHE A 37 -9.25 7.14 4.15
N PRO A 38 -8.17 6.39 4.45
CA PRO A 38 -6.98 6.98 5.03
C PRO A 38 -6.29 7.84 3.98
N LEU A 39 -5.88 9.07 4.35
CA LEU A 39 -5.12 9.97 3.47
C LEU A 39 -3.75 10.32 4.08
N PRO A 40 -2.83 9.35 4.14
CA PRO A 40 -1.47 9.59 4.57
C PRO A 40 -0.70 10.46 3.55
N PRO A 41 -0.18 11.64 3.94
CA PRO A 41 0.56 12.50 3.04
C PRO A 41 1.80 11.85 2.43
N GLY A 42 1.95 11.88 1.11
CA GLY A 42 3.05 11.27 0.35
C GLY A 42 2.71 9.92 -0.29
N THR A 43 1.53 9.36 0.00
CA THR A 43 1.04 8.16 -0.68
C THR A 43 0.53 8.48 -2.08
N THR A 44 0.95 7.68 -3.06
CA THR A 44 0.46 7.73 -4.44
C THR A 44 -0.15 6.39 -4.83
N SER A 45 -1.32 6.40 -5.45
CA SER A 45 -2.00 5.22 -5.98
C SER A 45 -2.28 5.40 -7.47
N ARG A 46 -2.20 4.31 -8.24
CA ARG A 46 -2.55 4.27 -9.66
C ARG A 46 -3.62 3.22 -9.90
N LEU A 47 -4.79 3.67 -10.36
CA LEU A 47 -5.85 2.81 -10.86
C LEU A 47 -5.81 2.84 -12.39
N GLU A 48 -6.04 1.71 -13.04
CA GLU A 48 -6.11 1.62 -14.51
C GLU A 48 -7.18 0.63 -14.93
N GLY A 49 -7.80 0.87 -16.09
CA GLY A 49 -8.73 -0.06 -16.70
C GLY A 49 -9.30 0.47 -18.00
N GLN A 50 -10.62 0.31 -18.19
CA GLN A 50 -11.31 0.76 -19.39
C GLN A 50 -12.53 1.59 -19.03
N ASN A 51 -12.69 2.73 -19.71
CA ASN A 51 -13.91 3.52 -19.65
C ASN A 51 -15.00 2.95 -20.58
N GLU A 52 -16.18 3.59 -20.63
CA GLU A 52 -17.33 3.13 -21.42
C GLU A 52 -17.07 3.11 -22.94
N GLU A 53 -16.14 3.94 -23.41
CA GLU A 53 -15.73 4.01 -24.82
C GLU A 53 -14.73 2.90 -25.19
N GLY A 54 -14.21 2.19 -24.18
CA GLY A 54 -13.19 1.15 -24.30
C GLY A 54 -11.77 1.70 -24.41
N ASP A 55 -11.58 2.99 -24.12
CA ASP A 55 -10.28 3.61 -24.01
C ASP A 55 -9.61 3.23 -22.69
N VAL A 56 -8.27 3.25 -22.66
CA VAL A 56 -7.53 2.97 -21.42
C VAL A 56 -7.63 4.19 -20.53
N GLU A 57 -8.24 4.03 -19.38
CA GLU A 57 -8.34 5.07 -18.36
C GLU A 57 -7.32 4.82 -17.26
N THR A 58 -6.69 5.86 -16.76
CA THR A 58 -5.77 5.80 -15.62
C THR A 58 -6.04 6.95 -14.68
N VAL A 59 -6.26 6.65 -13.40
CA VAL A 59 -6.35 7.65 -12.33
C VAL A 59 -5.12 7.54 -11.45
N VAL A 60 -4.41 8.65 -11.26
CA VAL A 60 -3.27 8.77 -10.34
C VAL A 60 -3.63 9.72 -9.22
N THR A 61 -3.78 9.16 -8.02
CA THR A 61 -4.09 9.90 -6.80
C THR A 61 -2.83 10.11 -5.99
N THR A 62 -2.56 11.33 -5.53
CA THR A 62 -1.45 11.65 -4.62
C THR A 62 -1.90 12.48 -3.44
N VAL A 63 -1.66 12.01 -2.23
CA VAL A 63 -1.95 12.78 -1.01
C VAL A 63 -0.81 13.77 -0.77
N SER A 64 -1.11 15.06 -0.70
CA SER A 64 -0.12 16.11 -0.49
C SER A 64 0.31 16.23 0.97
N HIS A 65 1.55 16.66 1.21
CA HIS A 65 2.01 17.15 2.52
C HIS A 65 1.51 18.56 2.86
N GLU A 66 0.94 19.27 1.89
CA GLU A 66 0.33 20.57 2.10
C GLU A 66 -1.13 20.44 2.52
N THR A 67 -1.59 21.39 3.33
CA THR A 67 -2.97 21.49 3.80
C THR A 67 -3.62 22.77 3.26
N ARG A 68 -4.96 22.80 3.22
CA ARG A 68 -5.75 23.99 2.88
C ARG A 68 -6.85 24.22 3.89
N THR A 69 -7.03 25.46 4.34
CA THR A 69 -8.22 25.82 5.13
C THR A 69 -9.43 26.03 4.21
N VAL A 70 -10.48 25.22 4.39
CA VAL A 70 -11.77 25.34 3.69
C VAL A 70 -12.90 25.50 4.70
N ASN A 71 -13.75 26.52 4.51
CA ASN A 71 -14.83 26.87 5.45
C ASN A 71 -14.44 26.93 6.95
N GLY A 72 -13.17 27.28 7.24
CA GLY A 72 -12.64 27.37 8.60
C GLY A 72 -12.12 26.06 9.20
N VAL A 73 -12.02 24.98 8.41
CA VAL A 73 -11.44 23.69 8.77
C VAL A 73 -10.15 23.50 7.98
N GLU A 74 -9.07 23.06 8.62
CA GLU A 74 -7.85 22.66 7.92
C GLU A 74 -8.05 21.26 7.32
N SER A 75 -7.82 21.14 6.01
CA SER A 75 -8.14 19.96 5.21
C SER A 75 -6.89 19.43 4.52
N ALA A 76 -6.83 18.10 4.38
CA ALA A 76 -5.87 17.41 3.53
C ALA A 76 -6.12 17.79 2.06
N ILE A 77 -5.06 17.81 1.25
CA ILE A 77 -5.16 18.00 -0.19
C ILE A 77 -4.82 16.67 -0.86
N VAL A 78 -5.74 16.16 -1.67
CA VAL A 78 -5.50 15.04 -2.58
C VAL A 78 -5.42 15.61 -4.00
N VAL A 79 -4.47 15.11 -4.78
CA VAL A 79 -4.30 15.50 -6.18
C VAL A 79 -4.61 14.30 -7.04
N ASP A 80 -5.73 14.37 -7.74
CA ASP A 80 -6.17 13.35 -8.68
C ASP A 80 -5.85 13.79 -10.10
N ARG A 81 -5.34 12.86 -10.90
CA ARG A 81 -5.03 13.06 -12.32
C ARG A 81 -5.61 11.91 -13.13
N GLU A 82 -6.49 12.25 -14.04
CA GLU A 82 -7.11 11.30 -14.95
C GLU A 82 -6.43 11.37 -16.32
N TYR A 83 -6.14 10.20 -16.88
CA TYR A 83 -5.56 10.05 -18.20
C TYR A 83 -6.39 9.10 -19.06
N GLU A 84 -6.71 9.53 -20.28
CA GLU A 84 -7.28 8.69 -21.32
C GLU A 84 -6.22 8.37 -22.37
N ASN A 85 -5.96 7.08 -22.60
CA ASN A 85 -4.92 6.58 -23.50
C ASN A 85 -3.53 7.23 -23.25
N GLY A 86 -3.26 7.64 -22.01
CA GLY A 86 -2.03 8.28 -21.56
C GLY A 86 -1.97 9.80 -21.79
N GLU A 87 -3.04 10.43 -22.27
CA GLU A 87 -3.19 11.89 -22.32
C GLU A 87 -3.92 12.38 -21.07
N LEU A 88 -3.40 13.43 -20.41
CA LEU A 88 -4.05 14.02 -19.24
C LEU A 88 -5.35 14.69 -19.69
N VAL A 89 -6.48 14.27 -19.13
CA VAL A 89 -7.81 14.83 -19.41
C VAL A 89 -8.34 15.65 -18.25
N GLU A 90 -7.98 15.32 -17.01
CA GLU A 90 -8.37 16.08 -15.83
C GLU A 90 -7.26 16.10 -14.76
N GLU A 91 -7.11 17.24 -14.07
CA GLU A 91 -6.37 17.35 -12.81
C GLU A 91 -7.25 18.05 -11.77
N THR A 92 -7.43 17.38 -10.63
CA THR A 92 -8.30 17.86 -9.55
C THR A 92 -7.52 17.97 -8.24
N PHE A 93 -7.82 19.01 -7.47
CA PHE A 93 -7.30 19.21 -6.12
C PHE A 93 -8.43 19.12 -5.11
N ASP A 94 -8.56 17.97 -4.49
CA ASP A 94 -9.65 17.61 -3.59
C ASP A 94 -9.29 17.93 -2.15
N TRP A 95 -10.25 18.44 -1.38
CA TRP A 95 -10.03 18.79 0.02
C TRP A 95 -10.87 17.94 0.94
N TYR A 96 -10.21 17.22 1.84
CA TYR A 96 -10.87 16.32 2.79
C TYR A 96 -10.56 16.70 4.23
N ALA A 97 -11.52 16.54 5.13
CA ALA A 97 -11.30 16.73 6.55
C ALA A 97 -12.08 15.71 7.39
N GLN A 98 -11.44 15.15 8.41
CA GLN A 98 -12.07 14.22 9.34
C GLN A 98 -12.60 14.94 10.57
N ASP A 99 -13.87 14.67 10.91
CA ASP A 99 -14.49 15.20 12.12
C ASP A 99 -14.08 14.41 13.38
N ILE A 100 -14.36 14.95 14.56
CA ILE A 100 -14.05 14.30 15.84
C ILE A 100 -14.83 12.99 16.11
N ALA A 101 -15.79 12.65 15.25
CA ALA A 101 -16.52 11.39 15.30
C ALA A 101 -15.95 10.36 14.30
N GLY A 102 -14.94 10.75 13.52
CA GLY A 102 -14.22 9.93 12.55
C GLY A 102 -14.78 9.95 11.12
N ASN A 103 -15.84 10.73 10.84
CA ASN A 103 -16.36 10.82 9.48
C ASN A 103 -15.47 11.72 8.64
N VAL A 104 -15.23 11.33 7.40
CA VAL A 104 -14.49 12.11 6.40
C VAL A 104 -15.46 12.95 5.61
N TRP A 105 -15.21 14.25 5.57
CA TRP A 105 -15.99 15.24 4.86
C TRP A 105 -15.28 15.63 3.57
N TYR A 106 -16.05 15.70 2.49
CA TYR A 106 -15.58 16.29 1.23
C TYR A 106 -15.85 17.79 1.26
N MET A 107 -14.79 18.57 1.27
CA MET A 107 -14.83 20.01 1.55
C MET A 107 -14.89 20.84 0.27
N GLY A 108 -14.65 20.23 -0.88
CA GLY A 108 -14.63 20.86 -2.19
C GLY A 108 -13.46 20.38 -3.03
N GLU A 109 -13.42 20.89 -4.24
CA GLU A 109 -12.42 20.56 -5.24
C GLU A 109 -12.10 21.75 -6.15
N SER A 110 -10.95 21.66 -6.81
CA SER A 110 -10.60 22.51 -7.93
C SER A 110 -10.21 21.63 -9.09
N SER A 111 -11.18 21.32 -9.96
CA SER A 111 -10.95 20.58 -11.20
C SER A 111 -10.45 21.50 -12.34
N THR A 112 -9.57 20.95 -13.17
CA THR A 112 -9.20 21.51 -14.47
C THR A 112 -9.24 20.40 -15.52
N GLU A 113 -10.13 20.55 -16.50
CA GLU A 113 -10.16 19.70 -17.68
C GLU A 113 -9.13 20.16 -18.71
N TYR A 114 -8.58 19.22 -19.47
CA TYR A 114 -7.57 19.46 -20.50
C TYR A 114 -8.03 18.95 -21.87
N GLU A 115 -7.80 19.76 -22.91
CA GLU A 115 -7.99 19.37 -24.31
C GLU A 115 -6.68 19.63 -25.07
N ASP A 116 -6.17 18.63 -25.81
CA ASP A 116 -4.91 18.72 -26.57
C ASP A 116 -3.70 19.20 -25.70
N GLY A 117 -3.70 18.84 -24.42
CA GLY A 117 -2.69 19.23 -23.43
C GLY A 117 -2.73 20.70 -22.97
N GLU A 118 -3.79 21.45 -23.29
CA GLU A 118 -4.05 22.79 -22.78
C GLU A 118 -5.27 22.79 -21.83
N ALA A 119 -5.20 23.56 -20.74
CA ALA A 119 -6.34 23.70 -19.83
C ALA A 119 -7.55 24.29 -20.58
N ALA A 120 -8.66 23.56 -20.58
CA ALA A 120 -9.86 23.83 -21.35
C ALA A 120 -10.98 24.40 -20.47
N SER A 121 -11.25 23.77 -19.33
CA SER A 121 -12.34 24.11 -18.41
C SER A 121 -11.91 24.03 -16.95
N MET A 122 -12.72 24.62 -16.07
CA MET A 122 -12.68 24.45 -14.61
C MET A 122 -14.09 24.15 -14.11
N GLU A 123 -14.92 23.54 -14.96
CA GLU A 123 -16.24 23.02 -14.58
C GLU A 123 -16.06 21.94 -13.49
N GLY A 124 -17.09 21.65 -12.72
CA GLY A 124 -16.98 20.81 -11.52
C GLY A 124 -16.51 21.56 -10.26
N SER A 125 -15.52 22.45 -10.36
CA SER A 125 -14.92 23.15 -9.20
C SER A 125 -15.93 23.78 -8.22
N TRP A 126 -15.88 23.35 -6.96
CA TRP A 126 -16.72 23.89 -5.88
C TRP A 126 -15.98 23.94 -4.54
N GLU A 127 -16.41 24.83 -3.63
CA GLU A 127 -15.78 24.96 -2.31
C GLU A 127 -16.84 25.18 -1.22
N ALA A 128 -16.82 24.37 -0.17
CA ALA A 128 -17.74 24.52 0.96
C ALA A 128 -17.62 25.92 1.58
N GLY A 129 -18.76 26.56 1.81
CA GLY A 129 -18.82 27.92 2.34
C GLY A 129 -18.59 29.02 1.29
N ALA A 130 -18.40 28.67 0.01
CA ALA A 130 -18.26 29.60 -1.10
C ALA A 130 -19.42 29.50 -2.12
N ASP A 131 -19.57 30.56 -2.91
CA ASP A 131 -20.42 30.65 -4.11
C ASP A 131 -19.47 30.86 -5.29
N VAL A 132 -18.83 29.78 -5.74
CA VAL A 132 -17.72 29.83 -6.70
C VAL A 132 -18.20 30.33 -8.07
N ASP A 133 -19.42 29.95 -8.47
CA ASP A 133 -20.00 30.31 -9.77
C ASP A 133 -20.83 31.60 -9.76
N ASN A 134 -20.94 32.27 -8.61
CA ASN A 134 -21.79 33.46 -8.43
C ASN A 134 -23.27 33.21 -8.76
N THR A 135 -23.78 32.02 -8.41
CA THR A 135 -25.18 31.60 -8.58
C THR A 135 -26.08 32.22 -7.51
N GLY A 136 -25.50 32.70 -6.41
CA GLY A 136 -26.20 33.14 -5.20
C GLY A 136 -26.49 31.99 -4.22
N VAL A 137 -25.95 30.80 -4.47
CA VAL A 137 -26.05 29.61 -3.62
C VAL A 137 -24.66 29.34 -3.03
N ILE A 138 -24.61 29.01 -1.75
CA ILE A 138 -23.36 28.64 -1.08
C ILE A 138 -23.31 27.12 -0.99
N ALA A 139 -22.22 26.53 -1.49
CA ALA A 139 -22.00 25.09 -1.38
C ALA A 139 -21.75 24.68 0.09
N SER A 140 -22.13 23.45 0.44
CA SER A 140 -21.84 22.84 1.74
C SER A 140 -21.04 21.56 1.55
N ALA A 141 -20.16 21.29 2.51
CA ALA A 141 -19.46 20.01 2.58
C ALA A 141 -20.45 18.88 2.89
N GLY A 142 -20.22 17.72 2.28
CA GLY A 142 -20.89 16.47 2.60
C GLY A 142 -19.94 15.46 3.25
N ILE A 143 -20.42 14.25 3.53
CA ILE A 143 -19.62 13.14 4.07
C ILE A 143 -19.24 12.23 2.89
N ILE A 144 -17.96 11.96 2.66
CA ILE A 144 -17.50 10.98 1.66
C ILE A 144 -17.38 9.57 2.26
N MET A 145 -17.02 9.49 3.54
CA MET A 145 -16.88 8.22 4.25
C MET A 145 -17.30 8.35 5.71
N LYS A 146 -18.12 7.42 6.20
CA LYS A 146 -18.48 7.35 7.62
C LYS A 146 -17.40 6.62 8.41
N GLU A 147 -17.24 6.95 9.69
CA GLU A 147 -16.33 6.20 10.59
C GLU A 147 -16.77 4.73 10.75
N ASN A 148 -18.08 4.52 10.87
CA ASN A 148 -18.67 3.20 11.07
C ASN A 148 -19.75 2.97 10.00
N PRO A 149 -19.38 2.68 8.75
CA PRO A 149 -20.34 2.45 7.70
C PRO A 149 -21.19 1.22 8.02
N THR A 150 -22.48 1.31 7.73
CA THR A 150 -23.45 0.22 7.84
C THR A 150 -24.16 0.04 6.51
N VAL A 151 -24.43 -1.20 6.11
CA VAL A 151 -25.21 -1.47 4.89
C VAL A 151 -26.54 -0.70 4.90
N GLY A 152 -26.83 0.00 3.81
CA GLY A 152 -27.99 0.88 3.61
C GLY A 152 -27.79 2.30 4.16
N ASP A 153 -26.61 2.63 4.70
CA ASP A 153 -26.25 4.02 4.94
C ASP A 153 -26.25 4.79 3.63
N THR A 154 -26.94 5.93 3.62
CA THR A 154 -26.94 6.88 2.51
C THR A 154 -26.45 8.23 3.00
N TYR A 155 -25.74 8.96 2.13
CA TYR A 155 -25.20 10.28 2.45
C TYR A 155 -24.91 11.08 1.17
N ARG A 156 -24.86 12.40 1.32
CA ARG A 156 -24.38 13.35 0.30
C ARG A 156 -22.91 13.66 0.58
N HIS A 157 -22.05 13.57 -0.43
CA HIS A 157 -20.68 14.11 -0.34
C HIS A 157 -20.57 15.48 -1.01
N GLU A 158 -21.42 15.78 -2.00
CA GLU A 158 -21.49 17.08 -2.65
C GLU A 158 -22.85 17.73 -2.41
N ILE A 159 -22.84 19.01 -2.01
CA ILE A 159 -24.07 19.76 -1.72
C ILE A 159 -23.94 21.17 -2.30
N TYR A 160 -24.15 21.27 -3.61
CA TYR A 160 -24.20 22.52 -4.34
C TYR A 160 -25.39 22.55 -5.32
N PRO A 161 -26.57 23.01 -4.85
CA PRO A 161 -27.84 22.86 -5.55
C PRO A 161 -27.83 23.27 -7.04
N GLY A 162 -28.17 22.31 -7.90
CA GLY A 162 -28.22 22.47 -9.36
C GLY A 162 -26.86 22.58 -10.05
N ILE A 163 -25.77 22.32 -9.33
CA ILE A 163 -24.39 22.31 -9.83
C ILE A 163 -23.76 20.93 -9.55
N ALA A 164 -23.80 20.48 -8.30
CA ALA A 164 -23.15 19.26 -7.81
C ALA A 164 -23.98 18.70 -6.63
N GLU A 165 -24.49 17.47 -6.72
CA GLU A 165 -25.40 16.90 -5.71
C GLU A 165 -25.13 15.42 -5.41
N ASP A 166 -23.90 14.98 -5.62
CA ASP A 166 -23.54 13.56 -5.61
C ASP A 166 -23.72 12.91 -4.23
N GLY A 167 -24.11 11.64 -4.27
CA GLY A 167 -24.46 10.86 -3.11
C GLY A 167 -24.00 9.42 -3.22
N ALA A 168 -24.05 8.74 -2.07
CA ALA A 168 -23.55 7.40 -1.95
C ALA A 168 -24.46 6.52 -1.08
N GLU A 169 -24.44 5.21 -1.34
CA GLU A 169 -25.06 4.16 -0.55
C GLU A 169 -24.04 3.06 -0.22
N VAL A 170 -23.89 2.70 1.05
CA VAL A 170 -23.10 1.53 1.45
C VAL A 170 -23.88 0.26 1.11
N THR A 171 -23.43 -0.53 0.14
CA THR A 171 -24.13 -1.73 -0.32
C THR A 171 -23.62 -3.02 0.35
N ALA A 172 -22.34 -3.06 0.74
CA ALA A 172 -21.75 -4.20 1.44
C ALA A 172 -20.54 -3.79 2.29
N LEU A 173 -20.34 -4.43 3.44
CA LEU A 173 -19.14 -4.21 4.29
C LEU A 173 -18.02 -5.21 3.99
N ASP A 174 -18.37 -6.33 3.35
CA ASP A 174 -17.51 -7.48 3.09
C ASP A 174 -17.67 -8.00 1.65
N ALA A 175 -17.72 -7.08 0.68
CA ALA A 175 -17.75 -7.43 -0.74
C ALA A 175 -16.45 -8.13 -1.14
N GLN A 176 -16.56 -9.27 -1.83
CA GLN A 176 -15.41 -9.93 -2.43
C GLN A 176 -15.11 -9.29 -3.79
N PHE A 177 -14.05 -8.49 -3.84
CA PHE A 177 -13.52 -7.94 -5.09
C PHE A 177 -12.47 -8.91 -5.67
N THR A 178 -12.47 -9.09 -6.99
CA THR A 178 -11.50 -9.93 -7.71
C THR A 178 -10.83 -9.09 -8.78
N TYR A 179 -9.52 -8.86 -8.64
CA TYR A 179 -8.71 -8.12 -9.60
C TYR A 179 -8.60 -8.87 -10.95
N ALA A 180 -8.14 -8.20 -12.00
CA ALA A 180 -7.93 -8.80 -13.31
C ALA A 180 -6.88 -9.93 -13.29
N ASP A 181 -5.91 -9.88 -12.36
CA ASP A 181 -4.93 -10.95 -12.14
C ASP A 181 -5.50 -12.19 -11.45
N GLY A 182 -6.75 -12.13 -10.97
CA GLY A 182 -7.46 -13.21 -10.29
C GLY A 182 -7.27 -13.24 -8.78
N SER A 183 -6.45 -12.36 -8.20
CA SER A 183 -6.37 -12.17 -6.75
C SER A 183 -7.68 -11.61 -6.21
N THR A 184 -7.99 -11.91 -4.94
CA THR A 184 -9.26 -11.52 -4.32
C THR A 184 -9.05 -10.84 -2.99
N VAL A 185 -9.87 -9.82 -2.70
CA VAL A 185 -9.86 -9.09 -1.43
C VAL A 185 -11.27 -8.85 -0.92
N THR A 186 -11.42 -8.70 0.39
CA THR A 186 -12.66 -8.21 1.01
C THR A 186 -12.61 -6.69 1.15
N ALA A 187 -13.61 -5.99 0.64
CA ALA A 187 -13.71 -4.53 0.65
C ALA A 187 -15.09 -4.04 1.09
N LEU A 188 -15.15 -2.80 1.57
CA LEU A 188 -16.37 -2.02 1.66
C LEU A 188 -16.79 -1.66 0.24
N GLN A 189 -18.03 -1.93 -0.13
CA GLN A 189 -18.61 -1.51 -1.41
C GLN A 189 -19.58 -0.36 -1.17
N VAL A 190 -19.38 0.71 -1.91
CA VAL A 190 -20.21 1.92 -1.90
C VAL A 190 -20.71 2.14 -3.33
N ARG A 191 -22.01 2.34 -3.51
CA ARG A 191 -22.61 2.79 -4.76
C ARG A 191 -22.67 4.31 -4.75
N GLU A 192 -22.05 4.98 -5.70
CA GLU A 192 -22.13 6.43 -5.90
C GLU A 192 -23.07 6.76 -7.06
N PHE A 193 -23.75 7.90 -6.96
CA PHE A 193 -24.78 8.29 -7.92
C PHE A 193 -24.99 9.81 -7.95
N ASN A 194 -25.30 10.32 -9.14
CA ASN A 194 -25.57 11.74 -9.38
C ASN A 194 -27.08 12.00 -9.62
N PRO A 195 -27.81 12.64 -8.69
CA PRO A 195 -29.24 12.95 -8.87
C PRO A 195 -29.54 13.94 -9.99
N LEU A 196 -28.57 14.76 -10.41
CA LEU A 196 -28.72 15.70 -11.52
C LEU A 196 -28.67 14.97 -12.86
N GLU A 197 -28.03 13.80 -12.90
CA GLU A 197 -27.86 12.96 -14.08
C GLU A 197 -28.46 11.56 -13.88
N PRO A 198 -29.78 11.42 -13.62
CA PRO A 198 -30.39 10.13 -13.28
C PRO A 198 -30.41 9.10 -14.43
N GLU A 199 -29.83 9.43 -15.58
CA GLU A 199 -29.68 8.56 -16.73
C GLU A 199 -28.20 8.16 -16.94
N SER A 200 -27.25 8.71 -16.17
CA SER A 200 -25.87 8.19 -16.10
C SER A 200 -25.87 6.87 -15.34
N ASP A 201 -24.89 6.02 -15.63
CA ASP A 201 -24.70 4.81 -14.86
C ASP A 201 -24.13 5.17 -13.48
N ASP A 202 -24.69 4.57 -12.44
CA ASP A 202 -24.12 4.65 -11.11
C ASP A 202 -22.83 3.82 -11.04
N GLU A 203 -21.98 4.11 -10.07
CA GLU A 203 -20.68 3.46 -9.93
C GLU A 203 -20.56 2.75 -8.59
N TYR A 204 -19.90 1.60 -8.57
CA TYR A 204 -19.42 0.97 -7.35
C TYR A 204 -17.97 1.39 -7.10
N LYS A 205 -17.72 1.99 -5.95
CA LYS A 205 -16.37 2.17 -5.38
C LYS A 205 -16.10 1.10 -4.33
N TYR A 206 -14.92 0.49 -4.41
CA TYR A 206 -14.45 -0.53 -3.48
C TYR A 206 -13.34 0.03 -2.60
N TYR A 207 -13.54 0.03 -1.29
CA TYR A 207 -12.59 0.56 -0.31
C TYR A 207 -12.05 -0.56 0.58
N LYS A 208 -10.73 -0.74 0.60
CA LYS A 208 -10.07 -1.69 1.49
C LYS A 208 -9.67 -1.02 2.79
N SER A 209 -10.09 -1.61 3.92
CA SER A 209 -9.65 -1.17 5.24
C SER A 209 -8.12 -1.10 5.33
N GLY A 210 -7.60 0.03 5.82
CA GLY A 210 -6.18 0.36 5.95
C GLY A 210 -5.53 0.93 4.69
N PHE A 211 -6.22 0.87 3.54
CA PHE A 211 -5.64 1.30 2.25
C PHE A 211 -6.44 2.43 1.59
N GLY A 212 -7.77 2.36 1.61
CA GLY A 212 -8.61 3.28 0.84
C GLY A 212 -9.15 2.65 -0.44
N LEU A 213 -9.38 3.48 -1.45
CA LEU A 213 -9.95 3.08 -2.73
C LEU A 213 -9.06 2.06 -3.47
N ILE A 214 -9.65 0.97 -3.95
CA ILE A 214 -8.95 -0.06 -4.72
C ILE A 214 -9.55 -0.30 -6.10
N ALA A 215 -10.78 0.13 -6.37
CA ALA A 215 -11.43 -0.02 -7.67
C ALA A 215 -12.68 0.84 -7.77
N GLU A 216 -13.01 1.18 -9.01
CA GLU A 216 -14.26 1.82 -9.44
C GLU A 216 -14.83 1.02 -10.61
N GLU A 217 -16.14 0.79 -10.62
CA GLU A 217 -16.81 -0.04 -11.63
C GLU A 217 -18.25 0.44 -11.84
N ASN A 218 -18.64 0.76 -13.07
CA ASN A 218 -20.03 1.07 -13.39
C ASN A 218 -20.92 -0.11 -12.98
N VAL A 219 -22.10 0.15 -12.42
CA VAL A 219 -23.02 -0.89 -11.93
C VAL A 219 -23.43 -1.87 -13.05
N ASP A 220 -23.47 -1.40 -14.29
CA ASP A 220 -23.76 -2.22 -15.48
C ASP A 220 -22.54 -2.96 -16.06
N GLY A 221 -21.34 -2.65 -15.55
CA GLY A 221 -20.05 -3.20 -15.95
C GLY A 221 -19.49 -2.62 -17.26
N SER A 222 -19.96 -1.45 -17.70
CA SER A 222 -19.50 -0.78 -18.92
C SER A 222 -18.10 -0.18 -18.79
N ALA A 223 -17.76 0.35 -17.62
CA ALA A 223 -16.42 0.81 -17.26
C ALA A 223 -15.93 0.19 -15.96
N ARG A 224 -14.61 0.08 -15.84
CA ARG A 224 -13.93 -0.36 -14.62
C ARG A 224 -12.48 0.07 -14.63
N ILE A 225 -12.02 0.65 -13.53
CA ILE A 225 -10.61 0.84 -13.19
C ILE A 225 -10.31 0.13 -11.87
N GLU A 226 -9.10 -0.41 -11.73
CA GLU A 226 -8.66 -1.06 -10.51
C GLU A 226 -7.23 -0.70 -10.17
N LEU A 227 -6.89 -0.78 -8.89
CA LEU A 227 -5.55 -0.46 -8.43
C LEU A 227 -4.54 -1.45 -9.03
N ILE A 228 -3.56 -0.89 -9.72
CA ILE A 228 -2.45 -1.63 -10.34
C ILE A 228 -1.09 -1.23 -9.76
N GLU A 229 -1.03 -0.17 -8.96
CA GLU A 229 0.22 0.32 -8.37
C GLU A 229 -0.04 1.16 -7.13
N SER A 230 0.78 1.00 -6.10
CA SER A 230 0.82 1.93 -4.97
C SER A 230 2.26 2.20 -4.53
N TYR A 231 2.54 3.47 -4.28
CA TYR A 231 3.85 3.95 -3.88
C TYR A 231 3.72 4.63 -2.52
N ASP A 232 4.41 4.08 -1.53
CA ASP A 232 4.62 4.78 -0.26
C ASP A 232 6.04 5.37 -0.22
N GLN A 233 6.15 6.68 -0.49
CA GLN A 233 7.43 7.39 -0.42
C GLN A 233 7.74 7.95 0.96
N ARG A 234 6.83 7.78 1.94
CA ARG A 234 6.97 8.36 3.28
C ARG A 234 8.15 7.74 4.02
N GLU A 235 8.60 8.46 5.03
CA GLU A 235 9.36 7.84 6.11
C GLU A 235 8.45 6.78 6.76
N PRO A 236 8.93 5.56 7.00
CA PRO A 236 8.09 4.52 7.59
C PRO A 236 7.52 4.96 8.95
N ASP A 237 6.19 5.03 9.06
CA ASP A 237 5.50 5.45 10.28
C ASP A 237 5.13 4.22 11.13
N ILE A 238 6.01 3.90 12.07
CA ILE A 238 5.87 2.72 12.92
C ILE A 238 5.34 3.11 14.31
N ASP A 239 4.15 2.61 14.67
CA ASP A 239 3.62 2.72 16.03
C ASP A 239 3.68 1.35 16.75
N PRO A 240 4.49 1.22 17.83
CA PRO A 240 4.53 0.01 18.64
C PRO A 240 3.16 -0.46 19.19
N ALA A 241 2.16 0.42 19.26
CA ALA A 241 0.80 0.07 19.66
C ALA A 241 0.08 -0.85 18.65
N ASN A 242 0.49 -0.83 17.37
CA ASN A 242 -0.07 -1.65 16.30
C ASN A 242 0.54 -3.06 16.23
N PHE A 243 1.32 -3.45 17.24
CA PHE A 243 1.99 -4.75 17.32
C PHE A 243 1.47 -5.52 18.53
N SER A 244 0.22 -6.00 18.46
CA SER A 244 -0.37 -6.76 19.57
C SER A 244 0.23 -8.17 19.71
N GLN A 245 0.69 -8.77 18.60
CA GLN A 245 1.30 -10.11 18.55
C GLN A 245 2.53 -10.17 17.60
N PRO A 246 3.57 -9.34 17.81
CA PRO A 246 4.62 -9.08 16.81
C PRO A 246 5.44 -10.32 16.41
N THR A 247 5.55 -11.30 17.30
CA THR A 247 6.36 -12.50 17.07
C THR A 247 5.59 -13.65 16.42
N LEU A 248 4.29 -13.48 16.15
CA LEU A 248 3.47 -14.45 15.42
C LEU A 248 3.53 -14.11 13.94
N ILE A 249 4.68 -14.36 13.31
CA ILE A 249 4.91 -14.02 11.91
C ILE A 249 4.42 -15.17 11.02
N ASN A 250 3.18 -15.04 10.53
CA ASN A 250 2.45 -16.10 9.83
C ASN A 250 2.03 -15.72 8.39
N HIS A 251 2.66 -14.69 7.82
CA HIS A 251 2.38 -14.24 6.46
C HIS A 251 2.57 -15.37 5.44
N GLN A 252 1.67 -15.46 4.45
CA GLN A 252 1.65 -16.54 3.46
C GLN A 252 2.98 -16.68 2.72
N TYR A 253 3.61 -15.55 2.35
CA TYR A 253 4.84 -15.53 1.56
C TYR A 253 6.11 -15.35 2.39
N LEU A 254 6.02 -15.10 3.70
CA LEU A 254 7.19 -14.99 4.57
C LEU A 254 6.86 -15.45 6.01
N PRO A 255 6.51 -16.73 6.21
CA PRO A 255 6.27 -17.25 7.55
C PRO A 255 7.59 -17.43 8.29
N LEU A 256 7.73 -16.84 9.48
CA LEU A 256 8.92 -17.00 10.34
C LEU A 256 8.55 -17.79 11.60
N VAL A 257 8.45 -19.12 11.43
CA VAL A 257 8.07 -20.06 12.50
C VAL A 257 9.30 -20.49 13.31
N PRO A 258 9.33 -20.29 14.64
CA PRO A 258 10.48 -20.67 15.47
C PRO A 258 10.87 -22.15 15.37
N GLY A 259 12.13 -22.38 15.05
CA GLY A 259 12.73 -23.69 14.82
C GLY A 259 12.78 -24.11 13.35
N ASP A 260 12.15 -23.36 12.43
CA ASP A 260 12.37 -23.57 11.00
C ASP A 260 13.80 -23.17 10.63
N THR A 261 14.40 -23.93 9.70
CA THR A 261 15.74 -23.68 9.17
C THR A 261 15.72 -23.81 7.66
N TYR A 262 16.37 -22.86 7.00
CA TYR A 262 16.52 -22.78 5.56
C TYR A 262 18.02 -22.81 5.23
N THR A 263 18.39 -23.53 4.17
CA THR A 263 19.75 -23.52 3.65
C THR A 263 19.68 -23.13 2.19
N TYR A 264 20.36 -22.06 1.85
CA TYR A 264 20.51 -21.59 0.48
C TYR A 264 21.94 -21.84 -0.01
N GLN A 265 22.11 -21.87 -1.32
CA GLN A 265 23.41 -22.06 -1.93
C GLN A 265 23.52 -21.28 -3.24
N VAL A 266 24.69 -20.68 -3.47
CA VAL A 266 25.10 -20.07 -4.73
C VAL A 266 26.52 -20.51 -5.09
N GLU A 267 26.80 -20.62 -6.39
CA GLU A 267 28.15 -20.86 -6.91
C GLU A 267 28.65 -19.53 -7.47
N THR A 268 29.67 -18.96 -6.84
CA THR A 268 30.31 -17.70 -7.26
C THR A 268 31.66 -17.99 -7.92
N ASP A 269 32.31 -16.98 -8.49
CA ASP A 269 33.68 -17.11 -8.98
C ASP A 269 34.70 -17.35 -7.84
N GLU A 270 34.32 -17.01 -6.60
CA GLU A 270 35.17 -17.13 -5.41
C GLU A 270 35.04 -18.50 -4.73
N GLY A 271 33.89 -19.16 -4.84
CA GLY A 271 33.66 -20.47 -4.27
C GLY A 271 32.18 -20.84 -4.19
N VAL A 272 31.86 -21.83 -3.35
CA VAL A 272 30.47 -22.13 -3.03
C VAL A 272 30.08 -21.41 -1.76
N GLU A 273 29.10 -20.52 -1.86
CA GLU A 273 28.48 -19.90 -0.71
C GLU A 273 27.28 -20.71 -0.25
N ARG A 274 27.20 -20.94 1.05
CA ARG A 274 26.09 -21.61 1.73
C ARG A 274 25.57 -20.71 2.82
N ILE A 275 24.30 -20.37 2.75
CA ILE A 275 23.61 -19.48 3.67
C ILE A 275 22.70 -20.34 4.55
N VAL A 276 22.72 -20.15 5.87
CA VAL A 276 21.89 -20.93 6.82
C VAL A 276 21.08 -20.00 7.69
N VAL A 277 19.79 -19.89 7.36
CA VAL A 277 18.83 -19.06 8.07
C VAL A 277 18.08 -19.90 9.11
N GLU A 278 18.13 -19.50 10.37
CA GLU A 278 17.42 -20.12 11.48
C GLU A 278 16.44 -19.14 12.12
N VAL A 279 15.15 -19.49 12.17
CA VAL A 279 14.17 -18.70 12.93
C VAL A 279 14.28 -19.10 14.40
N LEU A 280 14.78 -18.21 15.26
CA LEU A 280 15.03 -18.54 16.66
C LEU A 280 13.78 -18.42 17.52
N ASP A 281 13.72 -19.17 18.63
CA ASP A 281 12.70 -18.96 19.68
C ASP A 281 12.94 -17.64 20.45
N ASP A 282 14.08 -16.98 20.23
CA ASP A 282 14.50 -15.72 20.87
C ASP A 282 13.83 -14.47 20.27
N THR A 283 13.82 -13.40 21.07
CA THR A 283 13.22 -12.11 20.73
C THR A 283 14.12 -10.94 21.14
N ARG A 284 14.10 -9.84 20.39
CA ARG A 284 14.77 -8.57 20.74
C ARG A 284 13.75 -7.44 20.83
N LEU A 285 13.91 -6.54 21.79
CA LEU A 285 13.10 -5.31 21.86
C LEU A 285 13.79 -4.24 21.03
N VAL A 286 13.17 -3.82 19.93
CA VAL A 286 13.66 -2.78 19.01
C VAL A 286 12.57 -1.74 18.81
N ALA A 287 12.89 -0.45 18.95
CA ALA A 287 11.92 0.65 18.86
C ALA A 287 10.61 0.47 19.68
N GLY A 288 10.62 -0.34 20.75
CA GLY A 288 9.43 -0.64 21.56
C GLY A 288 8.63 -1.87 21.14
N ILE A 289 9.05 -2.57 20.08
CA ILE A 289 8.41 -3.77 19.51
C ILE A 289 9.25 -5.00 19.85
N ASN A 290 8.62 -6.09 20.30
CA ASN A 290 9.32 -7.36 20.50
C ASN A 290 9.43 -8.11 19.17
N ALA A 291 10.59 -7.99 18.54
CA ALA A 291 10.92 -8.62 17.28
C ALA A 291 11.30 -10.10 17.45
N ARG A 292 10.95 -10.93 16.47
CA ARG A 292 11.49 -12.27 16.26
C ARG A 292 12.94 -12.14 15.78
N VAL A 293 13.85 -12.87 16.43
CA VAL A 293 15.22 -13.01 15.94
C VAL A 293 15.28 -14.10 14.88
N VAL A 294 15.77 -13.75 13.70
CA VAL A 294 16.21 -14.68 12.66
C VAL A 294 17.73 -14.61 12.63
N ARG A 295 18.39 -15.75 12.48
CA ARG A 295 19.85 -15.80 12.41
C ARG A 295 20.29 -16.29 11.05
N ASP A 296 20.96 -15.44 10.29
CA ASP A 296 21.62 -15.80 9.05
C ASP A 296 23.12 -16.08 9.30
N ARG A 297 23.67 -17.07 8.61
CA ARG A 297 25.11 -17.33 8.56
C ARG A 297 25.52 -17.68 7.15
N VAL A 298 26.44 -16.90 6.62
CA VAL A 298 27.04 -17.12 5.31
C VAL A 298 28.37 -17.86 5.45
N TYR A 299 28.54 -18.91 4.66
CA TYR A 299 29.77 -19.70 4.62
C TYR A 299 30.32 -19.74 3.19
N LEU A 300 31.57 -19.34 2.99
CA LEU A 300 32.30 -19.54 1.74
C LEU A 300 33.21 -20.76 1.87
N ASP A 301 32.99 -21.79 1.04
CA ASP A 301 33.75 -23.06 1.09
C ASP A 301 33.85 -23.66 2.51
N ASP A 302 32.72 -23.65 3.23
CA ASP A 302 32.55 -24.09 4.63
C ASP A 302 33.29 -23.25 5.70
N VAL A 303 33.85 -22.10 5.33
CA VAL A 303 34.37 -21.09 6.27
C VAL A 303 33.27 -20.08 6.55
N LEU A 304 32.93 -19.86 7.83
CA LEU A 304 31.97 -18.83 8.23
C LEU A 304 32.55 -17.45 7.91
N ILE A 305 31.90 -16.68 7.05
CA ILE A 305 32.32 -15.33 6.68
C ILE A 305 31.39 -14.25 7.23
N GLU A 306 30.16 -14.60 7.61
CA GLU A 306 29.19 -13.69 8.21
C GLU A 306 28.27 -14.43 9.20
N ASP A 307 27.91 -13.78 10.31
CA ASP A 307 26.93 -14.26 11.30
C ASP A 307 26.04 -13.08 11.72
N THR A 308 24.81 -13.09 11.23
CA THR A 308 23.86 -11.98 11.32
C THR A 308 22.64 -12.36 12.15
N PHE A 309 22.15 -11.42 12.96
CA PHE A 309 20.92 -11.56 13.73
C PHE A 309 19.91 -10.48 13.34
N ASP A 310 19.01 -10.84 12.44
CA ASP A 310 17.93 -10.00 11.93
C ASP A 310 16.75 -9.93 12.89
N TRP A 311 16.07 -8.79 12.91
CA TRP A 311 14.90 -8.57 13.76
C TRP A 311 13.66 -8.25 12.94
N PHE A 312 12.70 -9.18 12.94
CA PHE A 312 11.43 -9.03 12.23
C PHE A 312 10.24 -8.93 13.17
N ALA A 313 9.20 -8.20 12.78
CA ALA A 313 7.93 -8.18 13.49
C ALA A 313 6.76 -8.11 12.52
N GLN A 314 5.63 -8.75 12.86
CA GLN A 314 4.39 -8.59 12.11
C GLN A 314 3.42 -7.66 12.86
N ASP A 315 2.91 -6.63 12.20
CA ASP A 315 1.90 -5.74 12.79
C ASP A 315 0.49 -6.38 12.77
N ASP A 316 -0.48 -5.68 13.35
CA ASP A 316 -1.87 -6.14 13.45
C ASP A 316 -2.61 -6.17 12.10
N GLU A 317 -2.08 -5.48 11.07
CA GLU A 317 -2.60 -5.52 9.70
C GLU A 317 -2.04 -6.71 8.90
N GLY A 318 -0.87 -7.20 9.30
CA GLY A 318 -0.20 -8.35 8.73
C GLY A 318 1.08 -8.01 7.97
N ASN A 319 1.55 -6.76 7.97
CA ASN A 319 2.81 -6.39 7.31
C ASN A 319 3.98 -6.94 8.12
N ILE A 320 5.02 -7.43 7.44
CA ILE A 320 6.26 -7.84 8.09
C ILE A 320 7.26 -6.71 7.97
N TRP A 321 7.69 -6.23 9.13
CA TRP A 321 8.66 -5.18 9.31
C TRP A 321 10.04 -5.74 9.55
N TYR A 322 11.06 -5.12 8.93
CA TYR A 322 12.47 -5.33 9.21
C TYR A 322 12.98 -4.20 10.10
N LEU A 323 13.41 -4.54 11.31
CA LEU A 323 13.70 -3.60 12.39
C LEU A 323 15.21 -3.36 12.57
N GLY A 324 16.05 -4.01 11.78
CA GLY A 324 17.49 -3.94 11.82
C GLY A 324 18.16 -5.28 12.09
N GLU A 325 19.48 -5.22 12.24
CA GLU A 325 20.37 -6.36 12.31
C GLU A 325 21.63 -6.09 13.13
N GLU A 326 22.18 -7.17 13.67
CA GLU A 326 23.51 -7.21 14.26
C GLU A 326 24.36 -8.18 13.45
N VAL A 327 25.39 -7.66 12.78
CA VAL A 327 26.25 -8.37 11.83
C VAL A 327 27.65 -8.54 12.41
N ASP A 328 28.23 -9.73 12.33
CA ASP A 328 29.67 -9.96 12.49
C ASP A 328 30.25 -10.48 11.16
N ASN A 329 31.06 -9.67 10.47
CA ASN A 329 31.80 -10.05 9.25
C ASN A 329 33.18 -10.60 9.62
N TYR A 330 33.56 -11.77 9.10
CA TYR A 330 34.81 -12.44 9.43
C TYR A 330 35.78 -12.41 8.24
N GLU A 331 36.87 -11.67 8.38
CA GLU A 331 37.93 -11.60 7.36
C GLU A 331 39.05 -12.62 7.63
N TYR A 332 39.43 -13.39 6.60
CA TYR A 332 40.50 -14.38 6.67
C TYR A 332 41.64 -14.05 5.69
N ASP A 333 42.88 -14.41 6.03
CA ASP A 333 44.01 -14.34 5.09
C ASP A 333 44.10 -15.58 4.17
N ASP A 334 45.02 -15.55 3.20
CA ASP A 334 45.29 -16.67 2.27
C ASP A 334 45.67 -18.00 2.97
N ASN A 335 46.02 -17.97 4.26
CA ASN A 335 46.34 -19.16 5.06
C ASN A 335 45.14 -19.68 5.86
N GLY A 336 43.98 -19.01 5.78
CA GLY A 336 42.78 -19.30 6.55
C GLY A 336 42.87 -18.84 8.01
N GLU A 337 43.78 -17.92 8.34
CA GLU A 337 43.84 -17.30 9.67
C GLU A 337 42.89 -16.10 9.73
N LEU A 338 42.03 -16.04 10.76
CA LEU A 338 41.15 -14.88 10.99
C LEU A 338 42.00 -13.63 11.28
N VAL A 339 41.82 -12.59 10.48
CA VAL A 339 42.59 -11.34 10.55
C VAL A 339 41.75 -10.13 10.96
N GLY A 340 40.44 -10.18 10.77
CA GLY A 340 39.53 -9.08 11.05
C GLY A 340 38.15 -9.58 11.46
N ILE A 341 37.48 -8.77 12.30
CA ILE A 341 36.03 -8.79 12.47
C ILE A 341 35.59 -7.33 12.42
N ASP A 342 34.59 -7.04 11.61
CA ASP A 342 33.84 -5.78 11.65
C ASP A 342 32.34 -6.05 11.70
N ASN A 343 31.58 -4.97 11.76
CA ASN A 343 30.12 -4.98 11.91
C ASN A 343 29.49 -4.08 10.82
N GLU A 344 30.14 -3.98 9.65
CA GLU A 344 29.58 -3.25 8.50
C GLU A 344 28.23 -3.89 8.11
N GLY A 345 27.23 -3.06 7.82
CA GLY A 345 25.84 -3.48 7.62
C GLY A 345 24.97 -3.45 8.88
N ALA A 346 25.53 -3.47 10.10
CA ALA A 346 24.72 -3.47 11.31
C ALA A 346 23.97 -2.14 11.56
N TRP A 347 22.66 -2.22 11.77
CA TRP A 347 21.81 -1.06 12.12
C TRP A 347 20.62 -1.46 13.00
N GLU A 348 20.01 -0.49 13.70
CA GLU A 348 18.85 -0.72 14.55
C GLU A 348 17.84 0.43 14.43
N ALA A 349 16.58 0.10 14.16
CA ALA A 349 15.51 1.08 14.10
C ALA A 349 15.40 1.91 15.40
N GLY A 350 15.34 3.23 15.25
CA GLY A 350 15.31 4.20 16.34
C GLY A 350 16.68 4.56 16.92
N VAL A 351 17.78 4.04 16.35
CA VAL A 351 19.15 4.47 16.62
C VAL A 351 19.65 5.32 15.46
N ASP A 352 20.27 6.47 15.76
CA ASP A 352 20.86 7.38 14.76
C ASP A 352 19.91 7.75 13.60
N ASP A 353 18.62 7.92 13.92
CA ASP A 353 17.52 8.26 13.02
C ASP A 353 17.13 7.17 12.00
N ALA A 354 17.75 5.98 12.05
CA ALA A 354 17.38 4.84 11.20
C ALA A 354 15.93 4.42 11.45
N GLN A 355 15.16 4.27 10.38
CA GLN A 355 13.77 3.82 10.39
C GLN A 355 13.66 2.40 9.85
N PRO A 356 12.78 1.58 10.44
CA PRO A 356 12.49 0.25 9.92
C PRO A 356 11.68 0.32 8.63
N GLY A 357 11.72 -0.70 7.80
CA GLY A 357 10.84 -0.80 6.62
C GLY A 357 9.97 -2.05 6.63
N ILE A 358 9.11 -2.16 5.63
CA ILE A 358 8.31 -3.36 5.35
C ILE A 358 9.15 -4.25 4.44
N VAL A 359 9.40 -5.49 4.83
CA VAL A 359 10.04 -6.49 3.95
C VAL A 359 9.01 -7.25 3.12
N MET A 360 7.78 -7.35 3.63
CA MET A 360 6.66 -8.01 2.96
C MET A 360 5.34 -7.36 3.38
N PRO A 361 4.63 -6.66 2.48
CA PRO A 361 3.32 -6.09 2.76
C PRO A 361 2.31 -7.17 3.14
N ALA A 362 1.33 -6.83 3.98
CA ALA A 362 0.28 -7.75 4.42
C ALA A 362 -0.53 -8.36 3.27
N MET A 363 -0.66 -7.59 2.19
CA MET A 363 -1.42 -7.93 0.98
C MET A 363 -0.62 -7.44 -0.22
N PRO A 364 0.41 -8.18 -0.63
CA PRO A 364 1.19 -7.79 -1.79
C PRO A 364 0.28 -7.74 -3.04
N ARG A 365 0.43 -6.72 -3.87
CA ARG A 365 -0.18 -6.61 -5.22
C ARG A 365 0.89 -6.16 -6.18
N VAL A 366 0.85 -6.65 -7.42
CA VAL A 366 1.79 -6.18 -8.45
C VAL A 366 1.73 -4.66 -8.53
N GLY A 367 2.90 -4.02 -8.56
CA GLY A 367 3.03 -2.57 -8.55
C GLY A 367 3.13 -1.95 -7.15
N ASP A 368 2.80 -2.66 -6.07
CA ASP A 368 3.08 -2.16 -4.72
C ASP A 368 4.59 -1.98 -4.54
N SER A 369 5.00 -0.81 -4.06
CA SER A 369 6.38 -0.53 -3.67
C SER A 369 6.45 0.06 -2.27
N TYR A 370 7.51 -0.30 -1.55
CA TYR A 370 7.64 -0.06 -0.13
C TYR A 370 9.12 0.03 0.26
N ARG A 371 9.44 0.83 1.28
CA ARG A 371 10.79 0.87 1.85
C ARG A 371 11.04 -0.34 2.71
N GLN A 372 12.19 -0.99 2.55
CA GLN A 372 12.65 -2.14 3.34
C GLN A 372 13.56 -1.69 4.51
N GLU A 373 14.29 -0.61 4.32
CA GLU A 373 15.02 0.15 5.34
C GLU A 373 15.10 1.63 4.94
N TYR A 374 15.27 2.52 5.92
CA TYR A 374 15.34 3.95 5.62
C TYR A 374 16.20 4.75 6.61
N LEU A 375 17.30 5.29 6.09
CA LEU A 375 18.12 6.33 6.66
C LEU A 375 18.49 7.32 5.55
N PRO A 376 17.88 8.53 5.50
CA PRO A 376 17.99 9.43 4.36
C PRO A 376 19.44 9.69 3.93
N GLY A 377 19.75 9.38 2.66
CA GLY A 377 21.08 9.61 2.08
C GLY A 377 22.18 8.62 2.51
N GLU A 378 21.85 7.60 3.32
CA GLU A 378 22.78 6.53 3.73
C GLU A 378 22.26 5.15 3.32
N ALA A 379 20.97 4.86 3.55
CA ALA A 379 20.31 3.57 3.28
C ALA A 379 18.86 3.82 2.88
N GLU A 380 18.43 3.39 1.69
CA GLU A 380 17.08 3.67 1.19
C GLU A 380 16.50 2.51 0.39
N ASP A 381 16.67 1.27 0.87
CA ASP A 381 16.23 0.09 0.13
C ASP A 381 14.71 0.08 -0.10
N ILE A 382 14.35 -0.31 -1.32
CA ILE A 382 12.96 -0.37 -1.79
C ILE A 382 12.71 -1.75 -2.36
N GLY A 383 11.62 -2.36 -1.93
CA GLY A 383 11.02 -3.53 -2.56
C GLY A 383 9.82 -3.13 -3.40
N ALA A 384 9.57 -3.85 -4.48
CA ALA A 384 8.33 -3.78 -5.24
C ALA A 384 7.82 -5.17 -5.60
N ILE A 385 6.52 -5.37 -5.52
CA ILE A 385 5.89 -6.59 -6.00
C ILE A 385 5.78 -6.52 -7.52
N VAL A 386 6.35 -7.51 -8.22
CA VAL A 386 6.39 -7.50 -9.70
C VAL A 386 5.66 -8.67 -10.34
N GLY A 387 5.19 -9.65 -9.57
CA GLY A 387 4.38 -10.72 -10.13
C GLY A 387 3.91 -11.78 -9.13
N PHE A 388 2.83 -12.46 -9.48
CA PHE A 388 2.31 -13.66 -8.82
C PHE A 388 2.39 -14.87 -9.76
N ASP A 389 2.26 -16.06 -9.18
CA ASP A 389 2.26 -17.35 -9.89
C ASP A 389 3.47 -17.55 -10.81
N VAL A 390 4.60 -16.90 -10.47
CA VAL A 390 5.83 -17.04 -11.22
C VAL A 390 6.41 -18.42 -10.91
N THR A 391 6.48 -19.27 -11.94
CA THR A 391 7.03 -20.61 -11.81
C THR A 391 8.55 -20.55 -11.73
N VAL A 392 9.11 -20.99 -10.61
CA VAL A 392 10.55 -21.13 -10.40
C VAL A 392 10.89 -22.61 -10.27
N GLU A 393 11.85 -23.08 -11.08
CA GLU A 393 12.46 -24.40 -10.94
C GLU A 393 13.85 -24.24 -10.31
N LEU A 394 14.04 -24.81 -9.11
CA LEU A 394 15.30 -24.79 -8.38
C LEU A 394 16.30 -25.79 -8.97
N ARG A 395 17.58 -25.64 -8.63
CA ARG A 395 18.67 -26.53 -9.09
C ARG A 395 18.44 -28.02 -8.82
N ASP A 396 17.73 -28.37 -7.75
CA ASP A 396 17.41 -29.76 -7.41
C ASP A 396 16.20 -30.33 -8.19
N GLY A 397 15.58 -29.51 -9.05
CA GLY A 397 14.41 -29.82 -9.84
C GLY A 397 13.07 -29.63 -9.12
N ALA A 398 13.06 -29.10 -7.89
CA ALA A 398 11.85 -28.67 -7.23
C ALA A 398 11.24 -27.48 -7.98
N THR A 399 9.90 -27.41 -8.04
CA THR A 399 9.19 -26.31 -8.70
C THR A 399 8.24 -25.65 -7.73
N TYR A 400 8.24 -24.32 -7.71
CA TYR A 400 7.37 -23.49 -6.89
C TYR A 400 6.58 -22.51 -7.76
N GLN A 401 5.36 -22.20 -7.34
CA GLN A 401 4.65 -20.99 -7.76
C GLN A 401 4.94 -19.91 -6.71
N THR A 402 5.39 -18.76 -7.18
CA THR A 402 5.99 -17.76 -6.30
C THR A 402 5.40 -16.37 -6.51
N LEU A 403 5.39 -15.60 -5.43
CA LEU A 403 5.40 -14.15 -5.47
C LEU A 403 6.82 -13.71 -5.87
N LYS A 404 6.94 -12.79 -6.82
CA LYS A 404 8.20 -12.19 -7.25
C LYS A 404 8.26 -10.74 -6.78
N THR A 405 9.33 -10.37 -6.07
CA THR A 405 9.66 -8.98 -5.74
C THR A 405 10.88 -8.52 -6.51
N ARG A 406 11.01 -7.20 -6.64
CA ARG A 406 12.15 -6.49 -7.18
C ARG A 406 12.67 -5.57 -6.08
N ASP A 407 13.94 -5.72 -5.72
CA ASP A 407 14.55 -5.02 -4.59
C ASP A 407 15.73 -4.17 -5.13
N TRP A 408 15.84 -2.92 -4.69
CA TRP A 408 16.91 -2.00 -5.13
C TRP A 408 17.18 -0.87 -4.13
N ASN A 409 18.39 -0.33 -4.17
CA ASN A 409 18.76 0.87 -3.44
C ASN A 409 18.94 2.06 -4.41
N PRO A 410 18.19 3.18 -4.27
CA PRO A 410 18.32 4.33 -5.14
C PRO A 410 19.65 5.10 -4.97
N LEU A 411 20.37 4.89 -3.87
CA LEU A 411 21.68 5.48 -3.59
C LEU A 411 22.82 4.64 -4.18
N ASP A 412 22.63 3.33 -4.28
CA ASP A 412 23.60 2.39 -4.84
C ASP A 412 23.18 1.88 -6.21
N THR A 413 23.66 2.59 -7.25
CA THR A 413 23.43 2.16 -8.64
C THR A 413 24.41 1.09 -9.12
N GLU A 414 25.43 0.74 -8.33
CA GLU A 414 26.46 -0.25 -8.72
C GLU A 414 26.05 -1.67 -8.34
N SER A 415 25.42 -1.87 -7.17
CA SER A 415 24.92 -3.17 -6.71
C SER A 415 23.73 -3.70 -7.53
N GLY A 416 23.06 -2.83 -8.27
CA GLY A 416 22.03 -3.21 -9.23
C GLY A 416 20.68 -3.52 -8.59
N VAL A 417 19.92 -4.38 -9.26
CA VAL A 417 18.57 -4.80 -8.86
C VAL A 417 18.60 -6.29 -8.58
N GLU A 418 17.93 -6.70 -7.51
CA GLU A 418 17.72 -8.10 -7.17
C GLU A 418 16.25 -8.48 -7.36
N PHE A 419 16.00 -9.74 -7.71
CA PHE A 419 14.67 -10.31 -7.72
C PHE A 419 14.58 -11.44 -6.69
N LYS A 420 13.58 -11.37 -5.81
CA LYS A 420 13.32 -12.39 -4.80
C LYS A 420 12.04 -13.15 -5.12
N TYR A 421 12.04 -14.44 -4.84
CA TYR A 421 10.94 -15.35 -5.13
C TYR A 421 10.49 -16.05 -3.87
N TYR A 422 9.23 -15.82 -3.50
CA TYR A 422 8.63 -16.33 -2.27
C TYR A 422 7.55 -17.35 -2.58
N ALA A 423 7.70 -18.58 -2.08
CA ALA A 423 6.68 -19.61 -2.19
C ALA A 423 5.75 -19.60 -0.97
N ALA A 424 4.46 -19.80 -1.22
CA ALA A 424 3.44 -19.84 -0.17
C ALA A 424 3.75 -20.92 0.89
N ASP A 425 3.62 -20.57 2.18
CA ASP A 425 3.93 -21.39 3.36
C ASP A 425 5.40 -21.84 3.47
N VAL A 426 6.27 -21.32 2.58
CA VAL A 426 7.71 -21.62 2.55
C VAL A 426 8.51 -20.39 2.94
N GLY A 427 8.26 -19.26 2.30
CA GLY A 427 9.17 -18.11 2.36
C GLY A 427 10.00 -18.00 1.09
N LEU A 428 11.14 -17.34 1.20
CA LEU A 428 12.11 -17.16 0.13
C LEU A 428 12.61 -18.52 -0.38
N VAL A 429 12.55 -18.73 -1.70
CA VAL A 429 13.04 -19.94 -2.38
C VAL A 429 14.16 -19.66 -3.38
N ARG A 430 14.22 -18.44 -3.91
CA ARG A 430 15.28 -17.98 -4.81
C ARG A 430 15.50 -16.48 -4.68
N GLU A 431 16.76 -16.08 -4.80
CA GLU A 431 17.16 -14.73 -5.18
C GLU A 431 17.98 -14.79 -6.47
N GLU A 432 17.86 -13.78 -7.32
CA GLU A 432 18.67 -13.65 -8.53
C GLU A 432 18.95 -12.18 -8.86
N ASP A 433 20.10 -11.93 -9.47
CA ASP A 433 20.44 -10.62 -10.01
C ASP A 433 19.57 -10.27 -11.23
N GLU A 434 19.62 -9.01 -11.68
CA GLU A 434 18.81 -8.53 -12.81
C GLU A 434 19.01 -9.35 -14.10
N GLU A 435 20.24 -9.84 -14.32
CA GLU A 435 20.60 -10.63 -15.50
C GLU A 435 20.28 -12.14 -15.35
N GLY A 436 19.99 -12.60 -14.13
CA GLY A 436 19.76 -14.00 -13.77
C GLY A 436 21.02 -14.86 -13.89
N GLU A 437 22.20 -14.25 -13.86
CA GLU A 437 23.50 -14.92 -13.92
C GLU A 437 23.88 -15.51 -12.56
N GLU A 438 23.53 -14.80 -11.48
CA GLU A 438 23.70 -15.25 -10.11
C GLU A 438 22.36 -15.68 -9.51
N GLN A 439 22.32 -16.88 -8.91
CA GLN A 439 21.10 -17.44 -8.34
C GLN A 439 21.40 -18.06 -6.98
N VAL A 440 20.75 -17.57 -5.94
CA VAL A 440 20.79 -18.12 -4.60
C VAL A 440 19.56 -19.00 -4.43
N ASP A 441 19.72 -20.32 -4.42
CA ASP A 441 18.60 -21.27 -4.39
C ASP A 441 18.44 -21.91 -3.02
N LEU A 442 17.19 -22.08 -2.57
CA LEU A 442 16.88 -22.93 -1.43
C LEU A 442 17.23 -24.38 -1.75
N VAL A 443 18.16 -24.97 -0.99
CA VAL A 443 18.58 -26.37 -1.15
C VAL A 443 18.06 -27.29 -0.04
N MET A 444 17.68 -26.74 1.11
CA MET A 444 17.10 -27.52 2.20
C MET A 444 16.20 -26.66 3.08
N ARG A 445 15.05 -27.22 3.46
CA ARG A 445 14.20 -26.68 4.53
C ARG A 445 13.92 -27.76 5.58
N THR A 446 14.08 -27.40 6.84
CA THR A 446 13.64 -28.22 7.99
C THR A 446 12.54 -27.47 8.73
N GLN A 447 11.40 -28.12 8.93
CA GLN A 447 10.26 -27.60 9.70
C GLN A 447 10.19 -28.29 11.07
N ARG A 448 9.73 -27.55 12.08
CA ARG A 448 9.56 -28.08 13.45
C ARG A 448 8.41 -29.08 13.62
#